data_AF-A0A8T6JAU6-F1
#
_entry.id   AF-A0A8T6JAU6-F1
#
_cell.length_a   1.000
_cell.length_b   1.000
_cell.length_c   1.000
_cell.angle_alpha   90.00
_cell.angle_beta   90.00
_cell.angle_gamma   90.00
#
_symmetry.space_group_name_H-M   'P 1'
#
loop_
_entity.id
_entity.type
_entity.pdbx_description
1 polymer ?
#
loop_
_entity_poly.entity_id
_entity_poly.type
_entity_poly.pdbx_seq_one_letter_code
_entity_poly.pdbx_strand_id
1 'polypeptide(L)'
;MQQIAAIRELMRHERTGPPVFTKKDLAKIFREDDTNALNAGLNRLVRNQVLQRAVNGVYVNALSPNQGADTLEQVARAMRRGHHSYVSLESALSEYGLISQIPMRLTVMTTGRRGEYSTPFGVIEFTHTARSVLDVIDGTVDAGRPLRLATRQTAYRDLKRVGRNLDLVDRNALDEED
;
A
#
# COMPACT_ATOMS: atom_id res chain seq x y z
N MET A 1 -20.52 -21.07 0.20
CA MET A 1 -20.63 -19.73 0.84
C MET A 1 -21.71 -18.87 0.16
N GLN A 2 -22.75 -18.50 0.91
CA GLN A 2 -23.79 -17.57 0.45
C GLN A 2 -23.28 -16.13 0.43
N GLN A 3 -23.64 -15.34 -0.58
CA GLN A 3 -23.12 -13.97 -0.79
C GLN A 3 -23.44 -13.03 0.38
N ILE A 4 -24.67 -13.05 0.89
CA ILE A 4 -25.09 -12.19 2.01
C ILE A 4 -24.23 -12.45 3.26
N ALA A 5 -23.92 -13.71 3.55
CA ALA A 5 -23.05 -14.05 4.68
C ALA A 5 -21.64 -13.51 4.47
N ALA A 6 -21.09 -13.62 3.26
CA ALA A 6 -19.76 -13.10 2.93
C ALA A 6 -19.68 -11.57 3.13
N ILE A 7 -20.69 -10.83 2.64
CA ILE A 7 -20.76 -9.38 2.82
C ILE A 7 -20.78 -9.01 4.31
N ARG A 8 -21.58 -9.69 5.14
CA ARG A 8 -21.63 -9.43 6.58
C ARG A 8 -20.28 -9.66 7.26
N GLU A 9 -19.58 -10.73 6.91
CA GLU A 9 -18.26 -11.01 7.49
C GLU A 9 -17.22 -9.97 7.05
N LEU A 10 -17.21 -9.57 5.77
CA LEU A 10 -16.34 -8.49 5.29
C LEU A 10 -16.59 -7.18 6.04
N MET A 11 -17.86 -6.75 6.15
CA MET A 11 -18.22 -5.55 6.90
C MET A 11 -17.81 -5.64 8.38
N ARG A 12 -17.98 -6.82 9.01
CA ARG A 12 -17.60 -7.02 10.42
C ARG A 12 -16.10 -6.83 10.62
N HIS A 13 -15.28 -7.39 9.73
CA HIS A 13 -13.82 -7.28 9.81
C HIS A 13 -13.30 -5.88 9.48
N GLU A 14 -14.02 -5.14 8.64
CA GLU A 14 -13.67 -3.77 8.28
C GLU A 14 -14.00 -2.74 9.38
N ARG A 15 -14.94 -3.03 10.30
CA ARG A 15 -15.29 -2.10 11.39
C ARG A 15 -14.09 -1.64 12.22
N THR A 16 -13.02 -2.45 12.27
CA THR A 16 -11.81 -2.17 13.03
C THR A 16 -10.54 -2.19 12.16
N GLY A 17 -10.67 -2.20 10.84
CA GLY A 17 -9.54 -2.41 9.93
C GLY A 17 -9.79 -1.90 8.50
N PRO A 18 -8.77 -1.97 7.62
CA PRO A 18 -8.93 -1.50 6.25
C PRO A 18 -9.88 -2.40 5.46
N PRO A 19 -10.56 -1.89 4.42
CA PRO A 19 -11.32 -2.71 3.47
C PRO A 19 -10.45 -3.58 2.55
N VAL A 20 -9.20 -3.83 2.90
CA VAL A 20 -8.22 -4.56 2.07
C VAL A 20 -7.82 -5.86 2.75
N PHE A 21 -8.01 -6.96 2.02
CA PHE A 21 -7.83 -8.32 2.50
C PHE A 21 -6.86 -9.09 1.61
N THR A 22 -5.92 -9.79 2.23
CA THR A 22 -5.14 -10.81 1.53
C THR A 22 -5.98 -12.08 1.37
N LYS A 23 -5.63 -12.94 0.41
CA LYS A 23 -6.24 -14.27 0.29
C LYS A 23 -6.16 -15.07 1.59
N LYS A 24 -5.08 -14.91 2.37
CA LYS A 24 -4.90 -15.55 3.68
C LYS A 24 -5.90 -15.02 4.71
N ASP A 25 -6.22 -13.73 4.69
CA ASP A 25 -7.27 -13.15 5.54
C ASP A 25 -8.62 -13.75 5.18
N LEU A 26 -8.95 -13.76 3.89
CA LEU A 26 -10.24 -14.26 3.41
C LEU A 26 -10.44 -15.75 3.70
N ALA A 27 -9.39 -16.56 3.62
CA ALA A 27 -9.44 -17.97 4.04
C ALA A 27 -9.88 -18.10 5.51
N LYS A 28 -9.31 -17.28 6.40
CA LYS A 28 -9.64 -17.27 7.83
C LYS A 28 -11.05 -16.71 8.10
N ILE A 29 -11.39 -15.58 7.47
CA ILE A 29 -12.70 -14.90 7.62
C ILE A 29 -13.83 -15.85 7.22
N PHE A 30 -13.64 -16.56 6.12
CA PHE A 30 -14.66 -17.46 5.58
C PHE A 30 -14.58 -18.89 6.11
N ARG A 31 -13.57 -19.20 6.96
CA ARG A 31 -13.32 -20.54 7.51
C ARG A 31 -13.30 -21.62 6.43
N GLU A 32 -12.60 -21.31 5.34
CA GLU A 32 -12.50 -22.18 4.16
C GLU A 32 -11.07 -22.71 4.06
N ASP A 33 -10.91 -23.98 4.41
CA ASP A 33 -9.62 -24.66 4.40
C ASP A 33 -9.29 -25.24 3.01
N ASP A 34 -10.30 -25.47 2.15
CA ASP A 34 -10.08 -25.92 0.79
C ASP A 34 -9.73 -24.75 -0.15
N THR A 35 -8.53 -24.82 -0.73
CA THR A 35 -8.01 -23.74 -1.58
C THR A 35 -8.82 -23.56 -2.88
N ASN A 36 -9.39 -24.64 -3.42
CA ASN A 36 -10.16 -24.59 -4.66
C ASN A 36 -11.54 -23.98 -4.42
N ALA A 37 -12.22 -24.39 -3.36
CA ALA A 37 -13.49 -23.83 -2.89
C ALA A 37 -13.34 -22.34 -2.56
N LEU A 38 -12.25 -21.96 -1.87
CA LEU A 38 -11.94 -20.56 -1.61
C LEU A 38 -11.77 -19.78 -2.92
N ASN A 39 -10.94 -20.26 -3.85
CA ASN A 39 -10.73 -19.60 -5.13
C ASN A 39 -12.04 -19.43 -5.92
N ALA A 40 -12.87 -20.47 -5.98
CA ALA A 40 -14.17 -20.41 -6.64
C ALA A 40 -15.11 -19.40 -5.96
N GLY A 41 -15.10 -19.35 -4.63
CA GLY A 41 -15.83 -18.37 -3.82
C GLY A 41 -15.39 -16.94 -4.09
N LEU A 42 -14.08 -16.67 -4.04
CA LEU A 42 -13.50 -15.35 -4.32
C LEU A 42 -13.81 -14.90 -5.75
N ASN A 43 -13.68 -15.78 -6.74
CA ASN A 43 -14.02 -15.46 -8.13
C ASN A 43 -15.51 -15.13 -8.29
N ARG A 44 -16.40 -15.81 -7.55
CA ARG A 44 -17.83 -15.46 -7.53
C ARG A 44 -18.06 -14.08 -6.90
N LEU A 45 -17.41 -13.78 -5.77
CA LEU A 45 -17.54 -12.45 -5.13
C LEU A 45 -16.99 -11.32 -6.00
N VAL A 46 -15.92 -11.58 -6.76
CA VAL A 46 -15.39 -10.62 -7.74
C VAL A 46 -16.35 -10.42 -8.91
N ARG A 47 -16.89 -11.50 -9.48
CA ARG A 47 -17.89 -11.40 -10.57
C ARG A 47 -19.14 -10.65 -10.13
N ASN A 48 -19.55 -10.82 -8.87
CA ASN A 48 -20.72 -10.14 -8.30
C ASN A 48 -20.40 -8.75 -7.73
N GLN A 49 -19.20 -8.22 -8.02
CA GLN A 49 -18.75 -6.88 -7.59
C GLN A 49 -18.82 -6.64 -6.07
N VAL A 50 -18.71 -7.70 -5.27
CA VAL A 50 -18.58 -7.62 -3.81
C VAL A 50 -17.11 -7.39 -3.43
N LEU A 51 -16.20 -8.04 -4.15
CA LEU A 51 -14.75 -7.82 -4.02
C LEU A 51 -14.20 -7.25 -5.31
N GLN A 52 -13.24 -6.35 -5.21
CA GLN A 52 -12.41 -5.92 -6.33
C GLN A 52 -11.01 -6.50 -6.15
N ARG A 53 -10.46 -7.15 -7.18
CA ARG A 53 -9.10 -7.67 -7.14
C ARG A 53 -8.12 -6.52 -7.39
N ALA A 54 -7.31 -6.16 -6.40
CA ALA A 54 -6.27 -5.14 -6.56
C ALA A 54 -5.07 -5.70 -7.33
N VAL A 55 -4.57 -6.84 -6.87
CA VAL A 55 -3.53 -7.66 -7.51
C VAL A 55 -3.79 -9.14 -7.20
N ASN A 56 -2.98 -10.05 -7.75
CA ASN A 56 -3.10 -11.46 -7.37
C ASN A 56 -2.93 -11.65 -5.85
N GLY A 57 -3.92 -12.23 -5.20
CA GLY A 57 -3.92 -12.50 -3.76
C GLY A 57 -4.28 -11.32 -2.84
N VAL A 58 -4.61 -10.14 -3.37
CA VAL A 58 -5.09 -8.98 -2.58
C VAL A 58 -6.41 -8.47 -3.17
N TYR A 59 -7.39 -8.28 -2.29
CA TYR A 59 -8.75 -7.92 -2.64
C TYR A 59 -9.20 -6.74 -1.79
N VAL A 60 -10.05 -5.89 -2.35
CA VAL A 60 -10.70 -4.77 -1.67
C VAL A 60 -12.19 -5.06 -1.58
N ASN A 61 -12.81 -4.80 -0.43
CA ASN A 61 -14.26 -4.84 -0.28
C ASN A 61 -14.88 -3.71 -1.11
N ALA A 62 -15.44 -4.05 -2.27
CA ALA A 62 -15.97 -3.09 -3.23
C ALA A 62 -17.16 -2.28 -2.69
N LEU A 63 -17.84 -2.80 -1.66
CA LEU A 63 -19.01 -2.17 -1.04
C LEU A 63 -18.66 -1.33 0.20
N SER A 64 -17.37 -1.23 0.53
CA SER A 64 -16.89 -0.47 1.68
C SER A 64 -17.06 1.04 1.48
N PRO A 65 -17.63 1.76 2.46
CA PRO A 65 -17.60 3.22 2.48
C PRO A 65 -16.22 3.79 2.89
N ASN A 66 -15.33 2.96 3.42
CA ASN A 66 -13.99 3.35 3.85
C ASN A 66 -12.95 3.29 2.72
N GLN A 67 -13.37 3.06 1.47
CA GLN A 67 -12.53 3.30 0.31
C GLN A 67 -12.32 4.80 0.13
N GLY A 68 -11.09 5.20 -0.21
CA GLY A 68 -10.73 6.61 -0.33
C GLY A 68 -9.26 6.79 -0.68
N ALA A 69 -8.71 7.96 -0.33
CA ALA A 69 -7.34 8.35 -0.67
C ALA A 69 -6.29 7.31 -0.24
N ASP A 70 -6.49 6.66 0.91
CA ASP A 70 -5.54 5.71 1.50
C ASP A 70 -5.61 4.30 0.91
N THR A 71 -6.59 3.98 0.05
CA THR A 71 -6.80 2.61 -0.44
C THR A 71 -5.56 2.07 -1.16
N LEU A 72 -4.85 2.91 -1.92
CA LEU A 72 -3.64 2.49 -2.63
C LEU A 72 -2.51 2.11 -1.66
N GLU A 73 -2.31 2.87 -0.59
CA GLU A 73 -1.35 2.54 0.47
C GLU A 73 -1.77 1.29 1.27
N GLN A 74 -3.06 1.11 1.53
CA GLN A 74 -3.57 -0.10 2.19
C GLN A 74 -3.32 -1.35 1.34
N VAL A 75 -3.51 -1.25 0.01
CA VAL A 75 -3.15 -2.31 -0.94
C VAL A 75 -1.65 -2.56 -0.90
N ALA A 76 -0.82 -1.52 -0.95
CA ALA A 76 0.63 -1.65 -0.88
C ALA A 76 1.08 -2.37 0.42
N ARG A 77 0.51 -1.98 1.56
CA ARG A 77 0.73 -2.62 2.86
C ARG A 77 0.33 -4.09 2.86
N ALA A 78 -0.82 -4.43 2.27
CA ALA A 78 -1.27 -5.82 2.17
C ALA A 78 -0.34 -6.66 1.28
N MET A 79 0.15 -6.10 0.17
CA MET A 79 1.09 -6.75 -0.75
C MET A 79 2.48 -7.02 -0.14
N ARG A 80 2.86 -6.28 0.90
CA ARG A 80 4.14 -6.40 1.59
C ARG A 80 3.99 -6.75 3.06
N ARG A 81 2.89 -7.40 3.43
CA ARG A 81 2.70 -7.86 4.82
C ARG A 81 3.86 -8.77 5.26
N GLY A 82 4.43 -8.46 6.42
CA GLY A 82 5.63 -9.12 6.94
C GLY A 82 6.94 -8.42 6.56
N HIS A 83 6.89 -7.36 5.75
CA HIS A 83 8.03 -6.49 5.44
C HIS A 83 7.73 -5.05 5.89
N HIS A 84 8.77 -4.33 6.27
CA HIS A 84 8.65 -2.89 6.48
C HIS A 84 8.66 -2.16 5.14
N SER A 85 7.65 -1.32 4.96
CA SER A 85 7.45 -0.51 3.76
C SER A 85 7.03 0.90 4.18
N TYR A 86 7.52 1.90 3.46
CA TYR A 86 7.27 3.31 3.75
C TYR A 86 7.22 4.12 2.45
N VAL A 87 6.38 5.15 2.40
CA VAL A 87 6.29 6.08 1.27
C VAL A 87 7.58 6.90 1.23
N SER A 88 8.24 6.95 0.08
CA SER A 88 9.53 7.62 -0.11
C SER A 88 9.68 8.07 -1.57
N LEU A 89 10.88 8.50 -1.96
CA LEU A 89 11.19 8.98 -3.31
C LEU A 89 10.27 10.13 -3.72
N GLU A 90 9.79 10.15 -4.96
CA GLU A 90 9.00 11.22 -5.53
C GLU A 90 7.66 11.42 -4.79
N SER A 91 6.97 10.35 -4.36
CA SER A 91 5.70 10.50 -3.61
C SER A 91 5.90 11.27 -2.30
N ALA A 92 6.93 10.95 -1.53
CA ALA A 92 7.20 11.65 -0.26
C ALA A 92 7.71 13.08 -0.50
N LEU A 93 8.60 13.28 -1.48
CA LEU A 93 9.11 14.61 -1.82
C LEU A 93 7.98 15.54 -2.31
N SER A 94 7.05 15.02 -3.11
CA SER A 94 5.88 15.78 -3.56
C SER A 94 5.00 16.18 -2.40
N GLU A 95 4.87 15.31 -1.40
CA GLU A 95 4.06 15.60 -0.21
C GLU A 95 4.65 16.70 0.67
N TYR A 96 5.98 16.78 0.76
CA TYR A 96 6.67 17.90 1.42
C TYR A 96 6.76 19.17 0.56
N GLY A 97 6.20 19.18 -0.66
CA GLY A 97 6.32 20.29 -1.60
C GLY A 97 7.73 20.48 -2.17
N LEU A 98 8.62 19.49 -2.00
CA LEU A 98 10.00 19.53 -2.48
C LEU A 98 10.12 19.26 -3.98
N ILE A 99 9.08 18.73 -4.61
CA ILE A 99 8.95 18.66 -6.07
C ILE A 99 7.56 19.17 -6.46
N SER A 100 7.47 19.94 -7.54
CA SER A 100 6.18 20.50 -8.01
C SER A 100 5.34 19.50 -8.81
N GLN A 101 5.92 18.37 -9.23
CA GLN A 101 5.22 17.36 -10.02
C GLN A 101 4.68 16.26 -9.12
N ILE A 102 3.36 16.06 -9.16
CA ILE A 102 2.70 14.95 -8.46
C ILE A 102 2.94 13.67 -9.27
N PRO A 103 3.63 12.66 -8.70
CA PRO A 103 3.84 11.40 -9.41
C PRO A 103 2.52 10.70 -9.67
N MET A 104 2.33 10.16 -10.89
CA MET A 104 1.14 9.35 -11.22
C MET A 104 1.19 7.92 -10.63
N ARG A 105 1.99 7.71 -9.58
CA ARG A 105 2.25 6.43 -8.93
C ARG A 105 2.62 6.64 -7.47
N LEU A 106 2.35 5.64 -6.65
CA LEU A 106 2.83 5.57 -5.28
C LEU A 106 4.21 4.92 -5.26
N THR A 107 5.25 5.66 -4.85
CA THR A 107 6.61 5.14 -4.68
C THR A 107 6.86 4.73 -3.24
N VAL A 108 7.19 3.44 -3.05
CA VAL A 108 7.33 2.81 -1.75
C VAL A 108 8.69 2.15 -1.64
N MET A 109 9.44 2.47 -0.60
CA MET A 109 10.64 1.74 -0.22
C MET A 109 10.24 0.55 0.65
N THR A 110 10.83 -0.62 0.43
CA THR A 110 10.45 -1.86 1.14
C THR A 110 11.63 -2.77 1.41
N THR A 111 11.64 -3.43 2.56
CA THR A 111 12.58 -4.53 2.87
C THR A 111 12.24 -5.82 2.11
N GLY A 112 11.06 -5.88 1.46
CA GLY A 112 10.64 -6.99 0.61
C GLY A 112 11.13 -6.87 -0.83
N ARG A 113 10.56 -7.68 -1.72
CA ARG A 113 10.91 -7.69 -3.15
C ARG A 113 10.48 -6.39 -3.84
N ARG A 114 11.32 -5.89 -4.75
CA ARG A 114 10.98 -4.79 -5.67
C ARG A 114 9.93 -5.21 -6.70
N GLY A 115 9.26 -4.25 -7.32
CA GLY A 115 8.36 -4.48 -8.45
C GLY A 115 7.36 -3.35 -8.66
N GLU A 116 6.89 -3.21 -9.90
CA GLU A 116 5.85 -2.28 -10.28
C GLU A 116 4.54 -3.04 -10.54
N TYR A 117 3.44 -2.48 -10.04
CA TYR A 117 2.13 -3.11 -10.11
C TYR A 117 1.07 -2.08 -10.51
N SER A 118 0.50 -2.24 -11.69
CA SER A 118 -0.70 -1.51 -12.10
C SER A 118 -1.91 -2.15 -11.43
N THR A 119 -2.63 -1.39 -10.62
CA THR A 119 -3.85 -1.82 -9.95
C THR A 119 -5.03 -0.96 -10.42
N PRO A 120 -6.29 -1.41 -10.23
CA PRO A 120 -7.44 -0.56 -10.47
C PRO A 120 -7.48 0.72 -9.62
N PHE A 121 -6.65 0.83 -8.58
CA PHE A 121 -6.58 1.96 -7.66
C PHE A 121 -5.41 2.92 -7.96
N GLY A 122 -4.59 2.60 -8.97
CA GLY A 122 -3.35 3.31 -9.28
C GLY A 122 -2.14 2.39 -9.35
N VAL A 123 -0.98 2.96 -9.70
CA VAL A 123 0.28 2.23 -9.82
C VAL A 123 1.03 2.27 -8.49
N ILE A 124 1.52 1.12 -8.04
CA ILE A 124 2.41 1.01 -6.88
C ILE A 124 3.78 0.55 -7.38
N GLU A 125 4.81 1.32 -7.04
CA GLU A 125 6.20 0.96 -7.32
C GLU A 125 6.94 0.67 -6.01
N PHE A 126 7.37 -0.57 -5.85
CA PHE A 126 8.22 -0.98 -4.73
C PHE A 126 9.68 -0.98 -5.12
N THR A 127 10.49 -0.24 -4.36
CA THR A 127 11.94 -0.28 -4.43
C THR A 127 12.53 -0.97 -3.21
N HIS A 128 13.41 -1.95 -3.44
CA HIS A 128 14.03 -2.69 -2.35
C HIS A 128 15.07 -1.85 -1.61
N THR A 129 15.06 -1.95 -0.28
CA THR A 129 16.09 -1.41 0.61
C THR A 129 16.65 -2.51 1.52
N ALA A 130 17.97 -2.51 1.69
CA ALA A 130 18.68 -3.39 2.62
C ALA A 130 18.90 -2.73 4.00
N ARG A 131 18.28 -1.57 4.25
CA ARG A 131 18.34 -0.86 5.54
C ARG A 131 17.73 -1.72 6.64
N SER A 132 18.27 -1.56 7.85
CA SER A 132 17.73 -2.25 9.02
C SER A 132 16.35 -1.69 9.38
N VAL A 133 15.59 -2.44 10.18
CA VAL A 133 14.29 -1.99 10.69
C VAL A 133 14.42 -0.69 11.48
N LEU A 134 15.48 -0.56 12.29
CA LEU A 134 15.75 0.64 13.08
C LEU A 134 16.00 1.84 12.18
N ASP A 135 16.86 1.71 11.15
CA ASP A 135 17.10 2.79 10.19
C ASP A 135 15.82 3.24 9.45
N VAL A 136 14.92 2.30 9.18
CA VAL A 136 13.62 2.61 8.57
C VAL A 136 12.73 3.38 9.55
N ILE A 137 12.68 2.97 10.82
CA ILE A 137 11.89 3.66 11.85
C ILE A 137 12.44 5.07 12.08
N ASP A 138 13.76 5.22 12.24
CA ASP A 138 14.42 6.50 12.49
C ASP A 138 14.30 7.47 11.30
N GLY A 139 14.27 6.92 10.07
CA GLY A 139 14.12 7.68 8.84
C GLY A 139 12.67 7.98 8.43
N THR A 140 11.67 7.62 9.24
CA THR A 140 10.26 7.77 8.85
C THR A 140 9.39 8.26 10.01
N VAL A 141 8.34 9.01 9.67
CA VAL A 141 7.32 9.50 10.61
C VAL A 141 6.02 8.72 10.44
N ASP A 142 5.27 8.60 11.54
CA ASP A 142 3.89 8.13 11.47
C ASP A 142 2.98 9.32 11.14
N ALA A 143 2.47 9.35 9.91
CA ALA A 143 1.60 10.41 9.41
C ALA A 143 0.10 10.08 9.58
N GLY A 144 -0.26 9.11 10.42
CA GLY A 144 -1.66 8.72 10.64
C GLY A 144 -2.30 7.99 9.47
N ARG A 145 -1.48 7.42 8.58
CA ARG A 145 -1.89 6.76 7.32
C ARG A 145 -1.40 5.31 7.27
N PRO A 146 -1.79 4.50 6.27
CA PRO A 146 -1.46 3.07 6.26
C PRO A 146 0.04 2.76 6.24
N LEU A 147 0.86 3.56 5.55
CA LEU A 147 2.32 3.41 5.48
C LEU A 147 3.02 4.60 6.15
N ARG A 148 4.15 4.36 6.83
CA ARG A 148 4.98 5.47 7.34
C ARG A 148 5.49 6.33 6.18
N LEU A 149 5.71 7.61 6.44
CA LEU A 149 6.24 8.57 5.47
C LEU A 149 7.73 8.79 5.75
N ALA A 150 8.60 8.68 4.73
CA ALA A 150 10.00 9.06 4.84
C ALA A 150 10.13 10.52 5.29
N THR A 151 11.08 10.86 6.17
CA THR A 151 11.42 12.27 6.43
C THR A 151 11.94 12.94 5.14
N ARG A 152 11.93 14.29 5.08
CA ARG A 152 12.44 15.06 3.93
C ARG A 152 13.82 14.56 3.48
N GLN A 153 14.76 14.47 4.43
CA GLN A 153 16.13 14.03 4.19
C GLN A 153 16.19 12.54 3.79
N THR A 154 15.34 11.69 4.36
CA THR A 154 15.27 10.27 4.00
C THR A 154 14.73 10.09 2.58
N ALA A 155 13.69 10.83 2.20
CA ALA A 155 13.10 10.79 0.87
C ALA A 155 14.11 11.23 -0.20
N TYR A 156 14.81 12.35 0.03
CA TYR A 156 15.86 12.83 -0.87
C TYR A 156 17.05 11.86 -0.97
N ARG A 157 17.51 11.34 0.17
CA ARG A 157 18.58 10.33 0.23
C ARG A 157 18.20 9.07 -0.54
N ASP A 158 16.96 8.59 -0.38
CA ASP A 158 16.47 7.42 -1.08
C ASP A 158 16.37 7.68 -2.59
N LEU A 159 15.88 8.86 -3.00
CA LEU A 159 15.82 9.31 -4.40
C LEU A 159 17.22 9.26 -5.06
N LYS A 160 18.21 9.86 -4.39
CA LYS A 160 19.61 9.87 -4.81
C LYS A 160 20.20 8.46 -4.90
N ARG A 161 19.94 7.61 -3.90
CA ARG A 161 20.44 6.22 -3.87
C ARG A 161 19.92 5.39 -5.04
N VAL A 162 18.66 5.59 -5.41
CA VAL A 162 18.00 4.83 -6.49
C VAL A 162 18.42 5.36 -7.88
N GLY A 163 19.09 6.52 -7.94
CA GLY A 163 19.53 7.12 -9.20
C GLY A 163 18.40 7.79 -9.98
N ARG A 164 17.36 8.26 -9.27
CA ARG A 164 16.27 9.06 -9.85
C ARG A 164 16.72 10.51 -10.08
N ASN A 165 16.01 11.23 -10.95
CA ASN A 165 16.34 12.61 -11.28
C ASN A 165 16.17 13.52 -10.04
N LEU A 166 17.23 14.27 -9.71
CA LEU A 166 17.25 15.20 -8.58
C LEU A 166 16.96 16.66 -8.99
N ASP A 167 16.90 16.96 -10.29
CA ASP A 167 16.81 18.33 -10.81
C ASP A 167 15.50 19.02 -10.43
N LEU A 168 14.44 18.25 -10.21
CA LEU A 168 13.13 18.76 -9.81
C LEU A 168 13.03 19.03 -8.31
N VAL A 169 14.04 18.64 -7.52
CA VAL A 169 14.02 18.81 -6.07
C VAL A 169 14.42 20.23 -5.71
N ASP A 170 13.53 20.95 -5.04
CA ASP A 170 13.83 22.20 -4.38
C ASP A 170 14.78 21.94 -3.21
N ARG A 171 16.06 22.25 -3.42
CA ARG A 171 17.10 22.07 -2.40
C ARG A 171 17.05 23.11 -1.31
N ASN A 172 16.50 24.29 -1.58
CA ASN A 172 16.37 25.33 -0.54
C ASN A 172 15.33 24.88 0.48
N ALA A 173 14.17 24.42 0.00
CA ALA A 173 13.11 23.87 0.86
C ALA A 173 13.50 22.55 1.56
N LEU A 174 14.54 21.84 1.07
CA LEU A 174 15.07 20.63 1.70
C LEU A 174 15.90 20.97 2.95
N ASP A 175 16.65 22.06 2.91
CA ASP A 175 17.51 22.54 3.99
C ASP A 175 16.73 23.42 4.99
N GLU A 176 15.51 23.85 4.64
CA GLU A 176 14.52 24.44 5.54
C GLU A 176 13.84 23.35 6.38
N GLU A 177 14.52 22.85 7.43
CA GLU A 177 14.00 22.31 8.70
C GLU A 177 15.20 21.71 9.48
N ASP A 178 15.46 22.03 10.75
CA ASP A 178 14.55 22.21 11.91
C ASP A 178 14.16 23.66 12.30
#